data_AF-A0A954ZEG3-F1
#
_entry.id   AF-A0A954ZEG3-F1
#
_cell.length_a   1.000
_cell.length_b   1.000
_cell.length_c   1.000
_cell.angle_alpha   90.00
_cell.angle_beta   90.00
_cell.angle_gamma   90.00
#
_symmetry.space_group_name_H-M   'P 1'
#
loop_
_entity.id
_entity.type
_entity.pdbx_description
1 polymer ?
#
loop_
_entity_poly.entity_id
_entity_poly.type
_entity_poly.pdbx_seq_one_letter_code
_entity_poly.pdbx_strand_id
1 'polypeptide(L)'
;MSAEGSTSAEGATTPESDVAVHMPEFATLSESEGGSGSSIDRFYDVNVTVWAELGRTTMSLGELLKIGEGSVLKLSRPISAPIDLMAQGVRVARGEVVVVEDSFAIRIKEIENTRKTDTRRVAGDSSGEESAGS
;
A
#
# COMPACT_ATOMS: atom_id res chain seq x y z
N MET A 1 75.96 -48.56 -1.89
CA MET A 1 76.71 -47.72 -0.94
C MET A 1 76.72 -46.31 -1.49
N SER A 2 76.44 -45.32 -0.64
CA SER A 2 76.58 -43.86 -0.87
C SER A 2 75.46 -43.23 -1.72
N ALA A 3 74.93 -42.03 -1.44
CA ALA A 3 75.23 -41.03 -0.43
C ALA A 3 73.97 -40.16 -0.15
N GLU A 4 73.79 -39.79 1.11
CA GLU A 4 73.56 -38.43 1.63
C GLU A 4 72.75 -37.43 0.78
N GLY A 5 71.52 -37.14 1.24
CA GLY A 5 70.77 -35.96 0.85
C GLY A 5 70.56 -35.05 2.07
N SER A 6 71.07 -33.83 2.00
CA SER A 6 70.74 -32.71 2.89
C SER A 6 70.67 -31.43 2.07
N THR A 7 69.64 -30.62 2.33
CA THR A 7 69.44 -29.17 2.09
C THR A 7 67.99 -28.94 1.65
N SER A 8 67.32 -27.83 1.97
CA SER A 8 67.23 -26.98 3.14
C SER A 8 65.90 -26.24 2.95
N ALA A 9 65.20 -25.95 4.04
CA ALA A 9 63.87 -25.35 4.05
C ALA A 9 63.83 -23.95 3.40
N GLU A 10 62.71 -23.64 2.74
CA GLU A 10 62.28 -22.26 2.52
C GLU A 10 60.77 -22.19 2.76
N GLY A 11 60.40 -21.64 3.92
CA GLY A 11 59.03 -21.43 4.35
C GLY A 11 58.46 -20.20 3.67
N ALA A 12 57.34 -20.38 2.97
CA ALA A 12 56.58 -19.30 2.37
C ALA A 12 56.00 -18.39 3.46
N THR A 13 56.33 -17.09 3.42
CA THR A 13 55.56 -16.04 4.07
C THR A 13 54.60 -15.45 3.05
N THR A 14 53.31 -15.65 3.28
CA THR A 14 52.21 -14.95 2.60
C THR A 14 52.12 -13.54 3.18
N PRO A 15 52.11 -12.45 2.38
CA PRO A 15 51.85 -11.12 2.92
C PRO A 15 50.36 -10.97 3.26
N GLU A 16 50.08 -10.67 4.52
CA GLU A 16 48.77 -10.24 5.01
C GLU A 16 48.40 -8.90 4.36
N SER A 17 47.43 -8.91 3.46
CA SER A 17 46.83 -7.70 2.91
C SER A 17 45.81 -7.13 3.89
N ASP A 18 46.13 -5.97 4.45
CA ASP A 18 45.28 -5.12 5.28
C ASP A 18 43.91 -4.89 4.62
N VAL A 19 42.83 -5.36 5.26
CA VAL A 19 41.46 -5.17 4.78
C VAL A 19 40.99 -3.78 5.19
N ALA A 20 41.16 -2.81 4.29
CA ALA A 20 40.63 -1.47 4.46
C ALA A 20 39.09 -1.50 4.40
N VAL A 21 38.44 -1.38 5.57
CA VAL A 21 36.99 -1.22 5.68
C VAL A 21 36.61 0.21 5.32
N HIS A 22 36.02 0.39 4.14
CA HIS A 22 35.41 1.67 3.75
C HIS A 22 33.97 1.73 4.26
N MET A 23 33.68 2.66 5.17
CA MET A 23 32.30 2.98 5.54
C MET A 23 31.58 3.56 4.31
N PRO A 24 30.42 3.04 3.91
CA PRO A 24 29.63 3.64 2.84
C PRO A 24 29.08 4.99 3.33
N GLU A 25 29.47 6.08 2.69
CA GLU A 25 28.80 7.37 2.86
C GLU A 25 27.43 7.29 2.18
N PHE A 26 26.38 7.22 2.99
CA PHE A 26 25.03 7.39 2.49
C PHE A 26 24.75 8.87 2.31
N ALA A 27 24.39 9.25 1.07
CA ALA A 27 23.94 10.59 0.77
C ALA A 27 22.79 10.97 1.69
N THR A 28 22.93 12.08 2.42
CA THR A 28 21.84 12.68 3.18
C THR A 28 20.80 13.18 2.17
N LEU A 29 19.61 12.57 2.18
CA LEU A 29 18.48 13.01 1.38
C LEU A 29 18.11 14.42 1.83
N SER A 30 18.54 15.42 1.07
CA SER A 30 18.07 16.79 1.22
C SER A 30 16.62 16.82 0.77
N GLU A 31 15.71 17.14 1.68
CA GLU A 31 14.29 17.27 1.40
C GLU A 31 14.12 18.41 0.38
N SER A 32 14.01 18.04 -0.89
CA SER A 32 13.75 18.99 -1.96
C SER A 32 12.33 19.52 -1.75
N GLU A 33 12.22 20.80 -1.42
CA GLU A 33 10.97 21.55 -1.51
C GLU A 33 10.55 21.71 -2.98
N GLY A 34 10.14 20.59 -3.58
CA GLY A 34 9.95 20.43 -5.02
C GLY A 34 8.80 19.49 -5.33
N GLY A 35 7.57 19.99 -5.15
CA GLY A 35 6.39 19.51 -5.87
C GLY A 35 5.76 18.22 -5.33
N SER A 36 4.83 18.37 -4.39
CA SER A 36 3.83 17.36 -4.00
C SER A 36 2.95 16.83 -5.15
N GLY A 37 3.19 17.24 -6.41
CA GLY A 37 2.45 16.79 -7.59
C GLY A 37 3.02 15.52 -8.25
N SER A 38 4.33 15.27 -8.19
CA SER A 38 4.98 14.29 -9.10
C SER A 38 4.81 12.82 -8.72
N SER A 39 4.50 12.51 -7.45
CA SER A 39 4.36 11.13 -6.99
C SER A 39 3.03 10.49 -7.37
N ILE A 40 1.94 11.28 -7.49
CA ILE A 40 0.63 10.74 -7.85
C ILE A 40 0.50 10.49 -9.35
N ASP A 41 1.22 11.26 -10.16
CA ASP A 41 1.14 11.19 -11.63
C ASP A 41 1.56 9.83 -12.19
N ARG A 42 2.41 9.09 -11.47
CA ARG A 42 2.84 7.73 -11.83
C ARG A 42 1.74 6.67 -11.67
N PHE A 43 0.66 6.98 -10.96
CA PHE A 43 -0.44 6.05 -10.71
C PHE A 43 -1.62 6.21 -11.69
N TYR A 44 -1.55 7.16 -12.63
CA TYR A 44 -2.63 7.33 -13.61
C TYR A 44 -2.82 6.11 -14.54
N ASP A 45 -1.76 5.32 -14.77
CA ASP A 45 -1.82 4.12 -15.59
C ASP A 45 -2.25 2.85 -14.83
N VAL A 46 -2.62 2.97 -13.54
CA VAL A 46 -3.04 1.83 -12.74
C VAL A 46 -4.52 1.53 -12.98
N ASN A 47 -4.79 0.34 -13.51
CA ASN A 47 -6.14 -0.17 -13.66
C ASN A 47 -6.77 -0.51 -12.31
N VAL A 48 -7.99 -0.03 -12.09
CA VAL A 48 -8.78 -0.27 -10.87
C VAL A 48 -10.11 -0.91 -11.23
N THR A 49 -10.38 -2.08 -10.65
CA THR A 49 -11.69 -2.71 -10.75
C THR A 49 -12.69 -1.95 -9.88
N VAL A 50 -13.72 -1.43 -10.53
CA VAL A 50 -14.86 -0.78 -9.89
C VAL A 50 -16.11 -1.64 -10.03
N TRP A 51 -16.97 -1.63 -9.03
CA TRP A 51 -18.28 -2.27 -9.11
C TRP A 51 -19.34 -1.43 -8.42
N ALA A 52 -20.58 -1.66 -8.81
CA ALA A 52 -21.73 -0.95 -8.28
C ALA A 52 -22.55 -1.87 -7.40
N GLU A 53 -22.86 -1.41 -6.20
CA GLU A 53 -23.64 -2.17 -5.24
C GLU A 53 -25.08 -1.65 -5.21
N LEU A 54 -26.01 -2.46 -5.76
CA LEU A 54 -27.45 -2.21 -5.63
C LEU A 54 -27.88 -2.29 -4.16
N GLY A 55 -27.35 -3.26 -3.41
CA GLY A 55 -27.59 -3.40 -1.99
C GLY A 55 -27.05 -4.72 -1.44
N ARG A 56 -27.03 -4.83 -0.11
CA ARG A 56 -26.61 -6.03 0.61
C ARG A 56 -27.77 -6.61 1.41
N THR A 57 -27.68 -7.88 1.75
CA THR A 57 -28.54 -8.51 2.74
C THR A 57 -27.72 -9.53 3.51
N THR A 58 -28.10 -9.78 4.76
CA THR A 58 -27.46 -10.79 5.61
C THR A 58 -28.50 -11.86 5.89
N MET A 59 -28.13 -13.12 5.70
CA MET A 59 -28.99 -14.27 5.95
C MET A 59 -28.16 -15.40 6.55
N SER A 60 -28.83 -16.40 7.11
CA SER A 60 -28.18 -17.61 7.61
C SER A 60 -27.66 -18.47 6.46
N LEU A 61 -26.63 -19.28 6.72
CA LEU A 61 -26.10 -20.23 5.72
C LEU A 61 -27.19 -21.19 5.22
N GLY A 62 -28.11 -21.59 6.11
CA GLY A 62 -29.23 -22.46 5.76
C GLY A 62 -30.25 -21.82 4.82
N GLU A 63 -30.45 -20.50 4.88
CA GLU A 63 -31.28 -19.76 3.91
C GLU A 63 -30.56 -19.64 2.57
N LEU A 64 -29.26 -19.35 2.59
CA LEU A 64 -28.44 -19.23 1.38
C LEU A 64 -28.45 -20.53 0.55
N LEU A 65 -28.31 -21.68 1.20
CA LEU A 65 -28.33 -22.99 0.53
C LEU A 65 -29.71 -23.38 -0.04
N LYS A 66 -30.78 -22.70 0.36
CA LYS A 66 -32.14 -22.93 -0.16
C LYS A 66 -32.47 -22.04 -1.37
N ILE A 67 -31.59 -21.10 -1.71
CA ILE A 67 -31.79 -20.25 -2.88
C ILE A 67 -31.73 -21.11 -4.14
N GLY A 68 -32.79 -21.03 -4.93
CA GLY A 68 -32.90 -21.65 -6.23
C GLY A 68 -33.51 -20.71 -7.26
N GLU A 69 -33.74 -21.23 -8.45
CA GLU A 69 -34.39 -20.50 -9.53
C GLU A 69 -35.74 -19.92 -9.06
N GLY A 70 -35.98 -18.65 -9.36
CA GLY A 70 -37.18 -17.92 -8.94
C GLY A 70 -37.17 -17.37 -7.51
N SER A 71 -36.12 -17.59 -6.72
CA SER A 71 -36.01 -16.99 -5.39
C SER A 71 -35.82 -15.47 -5.48
N VAL A 72 -36.57 -14.72 -4.66
CA VAL A 72 -36.47 -13.25 -4.58
C VAL A 72 -35.84 -12.85 -3.26
N LEU A 73 -34.71 -12.14 -3.32
CA LEU A 73 -33.99 -11.67 -2.14
C LEU A 73 -34.23 -10.19 -1.90
N LYS A 74 -34.70 -9.86 -0.70
CA LYS A 74 -34.83 -8.46 -0.27
C LYS A 74 -33.47 -7.92 0.17
N LEU A 75 -33.06 -6.82 -0.44
CA LEU A 75 -31.86 -6.06 -0.05
C LEU A 75 -32.21 -5.02 1.01
N SER A 76 -31.23 -4.61 1.81
CA SER A 76 -31.39 -3.64 2.90
C SER A 76 -31.46 -2.18 2.43
N ARG A 77 -31.21 -1.90 1.14
CA ARG A 77 -31.22 -0.55 0.57
C ARG A 77 -32.64 -0.13 0.16
N PRO A 78 -33.11 1.08 0.54
CA PRO A 78 -34.38 1.60 0.06
C PRO A 78 -34.28 2.04 -1.41
N ILE A 79 -35.39 1.93 -2.16
CA ILE A 79 -35.45 2.22 -3.61
C ILE A 79 -35.08 3.68 -3.93
N SER A 80 -35.32 4.60 -2.98
CA SER A 80 -35.02 6.02 -3.13
C SER A 80 -33.55 6.39 -2.87
N ALA A 81 -32.72 5.45 -2.41
CA ALA A 81 -31.32 5.73 -2.15
C ALA A 81 -30.46 5.53 -3.42
N PRO A 82 -29.47 6.41 -3.65
CA PRO A 82 -28.50 6.19 -4.71
C PRO A 82 -27.72 4.90 -4.47
N ILE A 83 -27.21 4.30 -5.54
CA ILE A 83 -26.32 3.14 -5.47
C ILE A 83 -24.89 3.55 -5.12
N ASP A 84 -24.16 2.66 -4.48
CA ASP A 84 -22.76 2.91 -4.12
C ASP A 84 -21.84 2.40 -5.22
N LEU A 85 -20.86 3.22 -5.61
CA LEU A 85 -19.75 2.82 -6.45
C LEU A 85 -18.56 2.47 -5.54
N MET A 86 -18.03 1.27 -5.71
CA MET A 86 -16.98 0.70 -4.89
C MET A 86 -15.71 0.48 -5.72
N ALA A 87 -14.56 0.75 -5.12
CA ALA A 87 -13.24 0.43 -5.67
C ALA A 87 -12.39 -0.18 -4.55
N GLN A 88 -11.81 -1.37 -4.77
CA GLN A 88 -11.05 -2.11 -3.76
C GLN A 88 -11.77 -2.24 -2.39
N GLY A 89 -13.10 -2.31 -2.40
CA GLY A 89 -13.91 -2.45 -1.17
C GLY A 89 -14.17 -1.13 -0.43
N VAL A 90 -13.71 0.00 -0.96
CA VAL A 90 -14.00 1.34 -0.44
C VAL A 90 -15.04 2.01 -1.31
N ARG A 91 -16.03 2.66 -0.69
CA ARG A 91 -17.01 3.48 -1.42
C ARG A 91 -16.32 4.75 -1.93
N VAL A 92 -16.34 4.94 -3.24
CA VAL A 92 -15.72 6.08 -3.92
C VAL A 92 -16.75 7.10 -4.39
N ALA A 93 -17.99 6.69 -4.66
CA ALA A 93 -19.04 7.59 -5.12
C ALA A 93 -20.44 7.04 -4.81
N ARG A 94 -21.43 7.93 -4.94
CA ARG A 94 -22.86 7.61 -5.02
C ARG A 94 -23.39 8.00 -6.40
N GLY A 95 -24.29 7.20 -6.94
CA GLY A 95 -24.88 7.46 -8.25
C GLY A 95 -26.27 6.88 -8.42
N GLU A 96 -26.84 7.14 -9.58
CA GLU A 96 -28.16 6.65 -9.98
C GLU A 96 -27.99 5.74 -11.19
N VAL A 97 -28.74 4.62 -11.20
CA VAL A 97 -28.72 3.69 -12.34
C VAL A 97 -29.45 4.35 -13.50
N VAL A 98 -28.77 4.41 -14.63
CA VAL A 98 -29.33 4.85 -15.91
C VAL A 98 -29.11 3.74 -16.94
N VAL A 99 -29.92 3.72 -17.99
CA VAL A 99 -29.69 2.83 -19.13
C VAL A 99 -29.15 3.69 -20.25
N VAL A 100 -28.02 3.26 -20.82
CA VAL A 100 -27.41 3.91 -21.98
C VAL A 100 -27.32 2.84 -23.06
N GLU A 101 -27.97 3.10 -24.19
CA GLU A 101 -28.17 2.11 -25.26
C GLU A 101 -28.88 0.88 -24.68
N ASP A 102 -28.19 -0.24 -24.56
CA ASP A 102 -28.70 -1.50 -23.97
C ASP A 102 -27.88 -1.95 -22.75
N SER A 103 -27.13 -1.03 -22.14
CA SER A 103 -26.27 -1.31 -20.99
C SER A 103 -26.68 -0.53 -19.75
N PHE A 104 -26.58 -1.17 -18.59
CA PHE A 104 -26.65 -0.46 -17.32
C PHE A 104 -25.44 0.46 -17.17
N ALA A 105 -25.71 1.71 -16.81
CA ALA A 105 -24.72 2.72 -16.54
C ALA A 105 -25.06 3.47 -15.25
N ILE A 106 -24.11 4.25 -14.75
CA ILE A 106 -24.23 4.92 -13.46
C ILE A 106 -23.93 6.38 -13.66
N ARG A 107 -24.92 7.23 -13.39
CA ARG A 107 -24.71 8.67 -13.33
C ARG A 107 -24.20 9.01 -11.93
N ILE A 108 -22.97 9.49 -11.86
CA ILE A 108 -22.38 9.93 -10.59
C ILE A 108 -23.14 11.15 -10.07
N LYS A 109 -23.58 11.06 -8.82
CA LYS A 109 -24.27 12.14 -8.09
C LYS A 109 -23.33 12.83 -7.12
N GLU A 110 -22.47 12.05 -6.46
CA GLU A 110 -21.58 12.55 -5.41
C GLU A 110 -20.31 11.70 -5.35
N ILE A 111 -19.17 12.33 -5.09
CA ILE A 111 -17.86 11.67 -4.96
C ILE A 111 -17.43 11.75 -3.50
N GLU A 112 -16.97 10.63 -2.94
CA GLU A 112 -16.43 10.56 -1.59
C GLU A 112 -14.98 11.07 -1.60
N ASN A 113 -14.65 12.02 -0.71
CA ASN A 113 -13.32 12.59 -0.64
C ASN A 113 -12.43 11.71 0.25
N THR A 114 -11.77 10.70 -0.31
CA THR A 114 -10.93 9.74 0.42
C THR A 114 -9.54 10.30 0.74
N ARG A 115 -9.45 11.48 1.40
CA ARG A 115 -8.19 11.92 2.01
C ARG A 115 -8.05 11.26 3.37
N LYS A 116 -7.52 10.04 3.38
CA LYS A 116 -7.14 9.37 4.62
C LYS A 116 -5.84 10.03 5.10
N THR A 117 -5.95 11.11 5.85
CA THR A 117 -4.81 11.77 6.50
C THR A 117 -4.25 10.81 7.55
N ASP A 118 -3.08 10.26 7.28
CA ASP A 118 -2.30 9.50 8.25
C ASP A 118 -1.73 10.48 9.29
N THR A 119 -2.51 10.79 10.33
CA THR A 119 -2.02 11.52 11.50
C THR A 119 -1.44 10.53 12.50
N ARG A 120 -0.34 9.87 12.15
CA ARG A 120 0.60 9.33 13.14
C ARG A 120 1.90 10.14 13.11
N ARG A 121 1.79 11.44 13.38
CA ARG A 121 2.95 12.21 13.84
C ARG A 121 3.17 11.85 15.32
N VAL A 122 4.07 10.91 15.49
CA VAL A 122 5.05 10.78 16.57
C VAL A 122 4.89 11.86 17.66
N ALA A 123 4.23 11.51 18.76
CA ALA A 123 4.44 12.20 20.04
C ALA A 123 5.82 11.77 20.55
N GLY A 124 6.85 12.38 19.98
CA GLY A 124 8.20 12.41 20.52
C GLY A 124 8.45 13.86 20.91
N ASP A 125 8.02 14.23 22.11
CA ASP A 125 8.53 15.43 22.76
C ASP A 125 9.58 14.99 23.77
N SER A 126 10.81 14.87 23.27
CA SER A 126 12.02 14.84 24.06
C SER A 126 12.59 16.26 24.05
N SER A 127 12.18 17.08 25.02
CA SER A 127 12.91 18.30 25.38
C SER A 127 13.72 18.02 26.64
N GLY A 128 15.00 17.70 26.41
CA GLY A 128 16.04 17.79 27.43
C GLY A 128 16.53 19.24 27.60
N GLU A 129 17.23 19.41 28.72
CA GLU A 129 18.27 20.40 29.02
C GLU A 129 17.91 21.84 29.44
N GLU A 130 18.19 22.05 30.74
CA GLU A 130 19.03 23.11 31.31
C GLU A 130 18.74 24.59 30.98
N SER A 131 18.41 25.36 32.02
CA SER A 131 19.21 26.53 32.40
C SER A 131 18.93 27.02 33.82
N ALA A 132 20.01 27.43 34.46
CA ALA A 132 20.15 27.90 35.82
C ALA A 132 19.56 29.30 36.10
N GLY A 133 19.49 29.65 37.39
CA GLY A 133 19.30 31.00 37.94
C GLY A 133 17.84 31.28 38.32
N SER A 134 17.49 31.63 39.56
CA SER A 134 18.22 32.15 40.72
C SER A 134 17.61 31.66 42.02
#